data_AF-A0A4U7AVS0-F1
#
_entry.id   AF-A0A4U7AVS0-F1
#
_cell.length_a   1.000
_cell.length_b   1.000
_cell.length_c   1.000
_cell.angle_alpha   90.00
_cell.angle_beta   90.00
_cell.angle_gamma   90.00
#
_symmetry.space_group_name_H-M   'P 1'
#
loop_
_entity.id
_entity.type
_entity.pdbx_description
1 polymer ?
#
loop_
_entity_poly.entity_id
_entity_poly.type
_entity_poly.pdbx_seq_one_letter_code
_entity_poly.pdbx_strand_id
1 'polypeptide(L)'
;MLRLLESQAQTNSTAVDEVMKLNQACIAEVSKISSKSDYMQCKSCPALILTIMELIVSRYQEITQETYHGQLSASTLPHPTGPCLQFGVFELDLEEQAMIRNRIIRREAQKCVVIIRTLKSSLESDIPTNNDASSQTHALGKWYQGMEKRMNDLISRLLPDSRTIDHEGQGRTDVSRAALS
;
A
#
# COMPACT_ATOMS: atom_id res chain seq x y z
N MET A 1 -15.94 8.60 8.72
CA MET A 1 -14.98 7.66 8.12
C MET A 1 -15.39 7.28 6.70
N LEU A 2 -16.44 6.46 6.50
CA LEU A 2 -16.86 6.04 5.15
C LEU A 2 -17.06 7.20 4.16
N ARG A 3 -17.85 8.22 4.54
CA ARG A 3 -18.08 9.42 3.70
C ARG A 3 -16.81 10.19 3.33
N LEU A 4 -15.77 10.15 4.17
CA LEU A 4 -14.50 10.83 3.89
C LEU A 4 -13.67 10.05 2.86
N LEU A 5 -13.68 8.71 2.96
CA LEU A 5 -13.06 7.83 1.97
C LEU A 5 -13.75 7.96 0.61
N GLU A 6 -15.09 8.01 0.61
CA GLU A 6 -15.92 8.22 -0.59
C GLU A 6 -15.70 9.61 -1.21
N SER A 7 -15.64 10.67 -0.39
CA SER A 7 -15.44 12.02 -0.92
C SER A 7 -14.09 12.19 -1.59
N GLN A 8 -13.02 11.62 -1.01
CA GLN A 8 -11.73 11.59 -1.69
C GLN A 8 -11.76 10.66 -2.90
N ALA A 9 -12.63 9.64 -2.96
CA ALA A 9 -12.68 8.70 -4.10
C ALA A 9 -13.19 9.38 -5.35
N GLN A 10 -13.98 10.43 -5.15
CA GLN A 10 -14.48 11.27 -6.22
C GLN A 10 -13.47 12.36 -6.66
N THR A 11 -12.36 12.56 -5.94
CA THR A 11 -11.35 13.56 -6.32
C THR A 11 -10.26 12.93 -7.20
N ASN A 12 -10.19 13.39 -8.46
CA ASN A 12 -9.35 12.83 -9.53
C ASN A 12 -7.82 12.91 -9.30
N SER A 13 -7.36 13.64 -8.29
CA SER A 13 -5.94 13.71 -7.95
C SER A 13 -5.83 14.03 -6.46
N THR A 14 -5.40 13.04 -5.68
CA THR A 14 -5.18 13.20 -4.24
C THR A 14 -3.71 12.91 -3.97
N ALA A 15 -3.06 13.78 -3.21
CA ALA A 15 -1.64 13.58 -2.90
C ALA A 15 -1.46 12.29 -2.07
N VAL A 16 -0.38 11.58 -2.32
CA VAL A 16 -0.12 10.25 -1.72
C VAL A 16 -0.11 10.33 -0.20
N ASP A 17 0.49 11.37 0.36
CA ASP A 17 0.52 11.62 1.81
C ASP A 17 -0.87 11.81 2.42
N GLU A 18 -1.79 12.49 1.71
CA GLU A 18 -3.18 12.65 2.15
C GLU A 18 -3.93 11.31 2.16
N VAL A 19 -3.76 10.50 1.10
CA VAL A 19 -4.35 9.16 1.02
C VAL A 19 -3.81 8.28 2.15
N MET A 20 -2.50 8.30 2.38
CA MET A 20 -1.84 7.52 3.43
C MET A 20 -2.33 7.93 4.83
N LYS A 21 -2.43 9.24 5.09
CA LYS A 21 -2.91 9.80 6.36
C LYS A 21 -4.37 9.40 6.63
N LEU A 22 -5.24 9.52 5.62
CA LEU A 22 -6.64 9.12 5.77
C LEU A 22 -6.77 7.61 5.98
N ASN A 23 -6.08 6.80 5.18
CA ASN A 23 -6.09 5.35 5.32
C ASN A 23 -5.62 4.92 6.71
N GLN A 24 -4.54 5.51 7.22
CA GLN A 24 -4.03 5.23 8.56
C GLN A 24 -5.06 5.57 9.65
N ALA A 25 -5.70 6.74 9.57
CA ALA A 25 -6.74 7.14 10.50
C ALA A 25 -7.94 6.18 10.46
N CYS A 26 -8.34 5.75 9.26
CA CYS A 26 -9.44 4.81 9.08
C CYS A 26 -9.11 3.42 9.63
N ILE A 27 -7.89 2.92 9.38
CA ILE A 27 -7.42 1.64 9.92
C ILE A 27 -7.39 1.65 11.45
N ALA A 28 -6.97 2.76 12.06
CA ALA A 28 -6.97 2.90 13.52
C ALA A 28 -8.39 2.80 14.09
N GLU A 29 -9.36 3.49 13.48
CA GLU A 29 -10.76 3.43 13.90
C GLU A 29 -11.39 2.05 13.64
N VAL A 30 -11.09 1.40 12.51
CA VAL A 30 -11.50 0.01 12.24
C VAL A 30 -10.99 -0.92 13.33
N SER A 31 -9.72 -0.81 13.70
CA SER A 31 -9.09 -1.63 14.74
C SER A 31 -9.73 -1.40 16.12
N LYS A 32 -10.12 -0.16 16.41
CA LYS A 32 -10.82 0.21 17.65
C LYS A 32 -12.25 -0.33 17.68
N ILE A 33 -12.94 -0.37 16.56
CA ILE A 33 -14.29 -0.92 16.48
C ILE A 33 -14.23 -2.45 16.57
N SER A 34 -13.34 -3.09 15.82
CA SER A 34 -13.24 -4.55 15.74
C SER A 34 -12.70 -5.21 17.01
N SER A 35 -12.00 -4.47 17.87
CA SER A 35 -11.55 -4.96 19.18
C SER A 35 -12.66 -5.03 20.23
N LYS A 36 -13.86 -4.49 19.95
CA LYS A 36 -15.00 -4.62 20.86
C LYS A 36 -15.63 -6.00 20.73
N SER A 37 -15.88 -6.66 21.85
CA SER A 37 -16.45 -8.02 21.90
C SER A 37 -17.86 -8.14 21.32
N ASP A 38 -18.59 -7.02 21.21
CA ASP A 38 -19.96 -6.95 20.72
C ASP A 38 -20.06 -6.49 19.25
N TYR A 39 -18.94 -6.14 18.62
CA TYR A 39 -18.95 -5.62 17.25
C TYR A 39 -19.58 -6.60 16.24
N MET A 40 -19.36 -7.90 16.40
CA MET A 40 -19.96 -8.92 15.53
C MET A 40 -21.44 -9.20 15.83
N GLN A 41 -21.94 -8.76 16.99
CA GLN A 41 -23.36 -8.84 17.35
C GLN A 41 -24.18 -7.76 16.62
N CYS A 42 -23.52 -6.71 16.14
CA CYS A 42 -24.11 -5.68 15.31
C CYS A 42 -24.29 -6.18 13.86
N LYS A 43 -25.55 -6.33 13.41
CA LYS A 43 -25.87 -6.85 12.06
C LYS A 43 -25.24 -6.06 10.89
N SER A 44 -25.03 -4.76 11.07
CA SER A 44 -24.53 -3.87 10.01
C SER A 44 -23.04 -3.56 10.12
N CYS A 45 -22.43 -3.74 11.29
CA CYS A 45 -21.06 -3.29 11.53
C CYS A 45 -20.03 -4.07 10.70
N PRO A 46 -20.13 -5.42 10.54
CA PRO A 46 -19.22 -6.17 9.67
C PRO A 46 -19.30 -5.77 8.21
N ALA A 47 -20.50 -5.51 7.70
CA ALA A 47 -20.69 -5.03 6.34
C ALA A 47 -20.09 -3.62 6.15
N LEU A 48 -20.26 -2.73 7.13
CA LEU A 48 -19.70 -1.38 7.07
C LEU A 48 -18.16 -1.40 7.10
N ILE A 49 -17.56 -2.19 7.99
CA ILE A 49 -16.10 -2.36 8.05
C ILE A 49 -15.58 -2.96 6.74
N LEU A 50 -16.30 -3.92 6.15
CA LEU A 50 -15.94 -4.47 4.85
C LEU A 50 -15.86 -3.37 3.78
N THR A 51 -16.88 -2.52 3.68
CA THR A 51 -16.90 -1.42 2.71
C THR A 51 -15.76 -0.43 2.95
N ILE A 52 -15.47 -0.09 4.20
CA ILE A 52 -14.34 0.78 4.56
C ILE A 52 -13.01 0.16 4.12
N MET A 53 -12.79 -1.13 4.41
CA MET A 53 -11.58 -1.84 4.02
C MET A 53 -11.45 -1.95 2.50
N GLU A 54 -12.55 -2.18 1.79
CA GLU A 54 -12.57 -2.25 0.33
C GLU A 54 -12.14 -0.93 -0.31
N LEU A 55 -12.62 0.20 0.22
CA LEU A 55 -12.20 1.52 -0.22
C LEU A 55 -10.73 1.76 0.06
N ILE A 56 -10.24 1.44 1.27
CA ILE A 56 -8.81 1.57 1.62
C ILE A 56 -7.94 0.76 0.67
N VAL A 57 -8.30 -0.49 0.40
CA VAL A 57 -7.56 -1.38 -0.53
C VAL A 57 -7.56 -0.79 -1.94
N SER A 58 -8.71 -0.33 -2.43
CA SER A 58 -8.82 0.30 -3.76
C SER A 58 -7.94 1.54 -3.87
N ARG A 59 -7.85 2.36 -2.81
CA ARG A 59 -7.00 3.55 -2.81
C ARG A 59 -5.51 3.24 -2.90
N TYR A 60 -5.06 2.21 -2.18
CA TYR A 60 -3.68 1.76 -2.35
C TYR A 60 -3.40 1.34 -3.79
N GLN A 61 -4.36 0.70 -4.46
CA GLN A 61 -4.23 0.31 -5.87
C GLN A 61 -4.18 1.52 -6.80
N GLU A 62 -5.01 2.53 -6.59
CA GLU A 62 -5.04 3.77 -7.39
C GLU A 62 -3.71 4.52 -7.31
N ILE A 63 -3.25 4.86 -6.09
CA ILE A 63 -2.02 5.64 -5.91
C ILE A 63 -0.78 4.90 -6.43
N THR A 64 -0.80 3.57 -6.46
CA THR A 64 0.31 2.78 -7.01
C THR A 64 0.24 2.68 -8.53
N GLN A 65 -0.95 2.53 -9.13
CA GLN A 65 -1.15 2.46 -10.58
C GLN A 65 -0.85 3.77 -11.31
N GLU A 66 -1.27 4.92 -10.76
CA GLU A 66 -1.01 6.25 -11.34
C GLU A 66 0.49 6.51 -11.54
N THR A 67 1.33 5.88 -10.72
CA THR A 67 2.79 6.03 -10.78
C THR A 67 3.41 5.27 -11.94
N TYR A 68 2.99 4.01 -12.16
CA TYR A 68 3.49 3.21 -13.28
C TYR A 68 3.11 3.85 -14.63
N HIS A 69 1.92 4.45 -14.71
CA HIS A 69 1.47 5.11 -15.94
C HIS A 69 2.20 6.45 -16.20
N GLY A 70 2.52 7.21 -15.15
CA GLY A 70 3.34 8.42 -15.23
C GLY A 70 4.78 8.14 -15.68
N GLN A 71 5.37 7.02 -15.25
CA GLN A 71 6.73 6.62 -15.65
C GLN A 71 6.84 6.20 -17.12
N LEU A 72 5.81 5.56 -17.69
CA LEU A 72 5.81 5.11 -19.09
C LEU A 72 5.54 6.25 -20.10
N SER A 73 4.93 7.35 -19.66
CA SER A 73 4.58 8.49 -20.52
C SER A 73 5.63 9.62 -20.50
N ALA A 74 6.72 9.47 -19.74
CA ALA A 74 7.79 10.45 -19.61
C ALA A 74 8.77 10.42 -20.81
N SER A 75 8.26 10.66 -22.02
CA SER A 75 9.07 10.96 -23.21
C SER A 75 9.11 12.46 -23.54
N THR A 76 8.50 13.30 -22.72
CA THR A 76 8.52 14.77 -22.83
C THR A 76 8.71 15.41 -21.46
N LEU A 77 9.91 15.94 -21.23
CA LEU A 77 10.34 16.87 -20.16
C LEU A 77 9.99 16.50 -18.69
N PRO A 78 10.98 16.32 -17.79
CA PRO A 78 10.71 15.92 -16.41
C PRO A 78 10.17 17.13 -15.62
N HIS A 79 8.85 17.30 -15.60
CA HIS A 79 8.22 18.11 -14.57
C HIS A 79 7.76 17.17 -13.45
N PRO A 80 8.38 17.23 -12.25
CA PRO A 80 8.01 16.33 -11.17
C PRO A 80 6.61 16.69 -10.69
N THR A 81 5.66 15.79 -10.89
CA THR A 81 4.29 15.87 -10.34
C THR A 81 4.23 15.57 -8.83
N GLY A 82 5.38 15.59 -8.13
CA GLY A 82 5.51 15.30 -6.71
C GLY A 82 6.52 16.20 -6.01
N PRO A 83 6.45 16.30 -4.67
CA PRO A 83 7.36 17.13 -3.90
C PRO A 83 8.80 16.63 -4.02
N CYS A 84 9.73 17.50 -4.42
CA CYS A 84 11.16 17.22 -4.38
C CYS A 84 11.59 17.04 -2.92
N LEU A 85 12.09 15.85 -2.56
CA LEU A 85 12.56 15.57 -1.21
C LEU A 85 14.01 16.08 -1.09
N GLN A 86 14.21 17.15 -0.32
CA GLN A 86 15.52 17.76 -0.06
C GLN A 86 15.87 17.69 1.43
N PHE A 87 17.13 17.36 1.73
CA PHE A 87 17.70 17.38 3.08
C PHE A 87 18.92 18.31 3.10
N GLY A 88 18.68 19.59 3.41
CA GLY A 88 19.73 20.61 3.31
C GLY A 88 20.12 20.85 1.85
N VAL A 89 21.36 20.52 1.48
CA VAL A 89 21.89 20.66 0.10
C VAL A 89 21.77 19.35 -0.70
N PHE A 90 21.34 18.26 -0.06
CA PHE A 90 21.14 16.98 -0.73
C PHE A 90 19.75 16.93 -1.36
N GLU A 91 19.71 16.76 -2.68
CA GLU A 91 18.50 16.48 -3.44
C GLU A 91 18.45 14.98 -3.72
N LEU A 92 17.33 14.33 -3.38
CA LEU A 92 17.10 12.95 -3.79
C LEU A 92 16.69 12.92 -5.25
N ASP A 93 17.26 12.00 -6.03
CA ASP A 93 16.84 11.82 -7.40
C ASP A 93 15.44 11.16 -7.50
N LEU A 94 14.87 11.12 -8.70
CA LEU A 94 13.53 10.59 -8.91
C LEU A 94 13.42 9.08 -8.60
N GLU A 95 14.50 8.32 -8.77
CA GLU A 95 14.54 6.89 -8.48
C GLU A 95 14.58 6.64 -6.97
N GLU A 96 15.40 7.39 -6.23
CA GLU A 96 15.48 7.37 -4.77
C GLU A 96 14.14 7.80 -4.14
N GLN A 97 13.53 8.87 -4.66
CA GLN A 97 12.21 9.31 -4.22
C GLN A 97 11.14 8.22 -4.45
N ALA A 98 11.15 7.57 -5.62
CA ALA A 98 10.24 6.46 -5.91
C ALA A 98 10.49 5.26 -4.98
N MET A 99 11.75 4.94 -4.68
CA MET A 99 12.13 3.85 -3.77
C MET A 99 11.63 4.11 -2.35
N ILE A 100 11.84 5.33 -1.83
CA ILE A 100 11.37 5.76 -0.51
C ILE A 100 9.85 5.69 -0.44
N ARG A 101 9.17 6.27 -1.44
CA ARG A 101 7.72 6.24 -1.54
C ARG A 101 7.18 4.81 -1.56
N ASN A 102 7.70 3.94 -2.44
CA ASN A 102 7.28 2.55 -2.54
C ASN A 102 7.51 1.80 -1.23
N ARG A 103 8.62 2.09 -0.53
CA ARG A 103 8.90 1.50 0.79
C ARG A 103 7.89 1.95 1.85
N ILE A 104 7.48 3.22 1.86
CA ILE A 104 6.46 3.75 2.78
C ILE A 104 5.11 3.08 2.49
N ILE A 105 4.66 3.10 1.23
CA ILE A 105 3.38 2.49 0.82
C ILE A 105 3.37 1.01 1.17
N ARG A 106 4.44 0.28 0.87
CA ARG A 106 4.57 -1.16 1.18
C ARG A 106 4.43 -1.43 2.67
N ARG A 107 5.09 -0.63 3.51
CA ARG A 107 5.04 -0.79 4.97
C ARG A 107 3.62 -0.63 5.50
N GLU A 108 2.89 0.37 5.03
CA GLU A 108 1.51 0.60 5.49
C GLU A 108 0.52 -0.39 4.88
N ALA A 109 0.72 -0.80 3.62
CA ALA A 109 -0.03 -1.89 2.98
C ALA A 109 0.10 -3.20 3.77
N GLN A 110 1.29 -3.52 4.28
CA GLN A 110 1.50 -4.68 5.16
C GLN A 110 0.68 -4.61 6.45
N LYS A 111 0.58 -3.42 7.07
CA LYS A 111 -0.31 -3.23 8.24
C LYS A 111 -1.77 -3.47 7.87
N CYS A 112 -2.20 -3.00 6.70
CA CYS A 112 -3.55 -3.23 6.19
C CYS A 112 -3.85 -4.73 6.04
N VAL A 113 -2.90 -5.52 5.50
CA VAL A 113 -3.02 -6.99 5.42
C VAL A 113 -3.22 -7.63 6.80
N VAL A 114 -2.47 -7.19 7.81
CA VAL A 114 -2.62 -7.71 9.18
C VAL A 114 -4.05 -7.49 9.68
N ILE A 115 -4.61 -6.29 9.48
CA ILE A 115 -5.98 -5.99 9.90
C ILE A 115 -7.02 -6.81 9.12
N ILE A 116 -6.85 -6.99 7.81
CA ILE A 116 -7.72 -7.85 6.99
C ILE A 116 -7.74 -9.28 7.56
N ARG A 117 -6.57 -9.83 7.92
CA ARG A 117 -6.47 -11.16 8.54
C ARG A 117 -7.17 -11.21 9.89
N THR A 118 -6.96 -10.22 10.75
CA THR A 118 -7.62 -10.15 12.07
C THR A 118 -9.13 -10.12 11.94
N LEU A 119 -9.67 -9.32 11.01
CA LEU A 119 -11.11 -9.24 10.76
C LEU A 119 -11.67 -10.55 10.23
N LYS A 120 -10.95 -11.20 9.31
CA LYS A 120 -11.32 -12.52 8.77
C LYS A 120 -11.35 -13.59 9.86
N SER A 121 -10.31 -13.68 10.70
CA SER A 121 -10.27 -14.66 11.80
C SER A 121 -11.36 -14.43 12.83
N SER A 122 -11.70 -13.15 13.13
CA SER A 122 -12.81 -12.83 14.04
C SER A 122 -14.15 -13.31 13.46
N LEU A 123 -14.34 -13.15 12.15
CA LEU A 123 -15.54 -13.61 11.46
C LEU A 123 -15.68 -15.14 11.48
N GLU A 124 -14.56 -15.87 11.33
CA GLU A 124 -14.54 -17.33 11.38
C GLU A 124 -14.79 -17.87 12.80
N SER A 125 -14.41 -17.12 13.83
CA SER A 125 -14.61 -17.50 15.24
C SER A 125 -16.07 -17.41 15.70
N ASP A 126 -16.88 -16.55 15.08
CA ASP A 126 -18.25 -16.27 15.52
C ASP A 126 -19.32 -17.12 14.81
N ILE A 127 -18.93 -18.11 13.99
CA ILE A 127 -19.87 -18.99 13.25
C ILE A 127 -20.66 -19.87 14.24
N PRO A 128 -21.97 -19.61 14.46
CA PRO A 128 -22.81 -20.53 15.21
C PRO A 128 -23.20 -21.69 14.29
N THR A 129 -23.34 -22.89 14.84
CA THR A 129 -23.68 -24.17 14.18
C THR A 129 -25.03 -24.21 13.42
N ASN A 130 -25.71 -23.07 13.19
CA ASN A 130 -27.00 -22.99 12.52
C ASN A 130 -26.88 -22.49 11.06
N ASN A 131 -27.56 -23.21 10.16
CA ASN A 131 -27.39 -23.19 8.70
C ASN A 131 -27.65 -21.85 7.99
N ASP A 132 -28.42 -20.91 8.55
CA ASP A 132 -28.88 -19.71 7.83
C ASP A 132 -27.86 -18.54 7.85
N ALA A 133 -26.95 -18.49 8.84
CA ALA A 133 -25.88 -17.48 8.90
C ALA A 133 -24.69 -17.80 7.97
N SER A 134 -24.69 -18.97 7.34
CA SER A 134 -23.57 -19.50 6.58
C SER A 134 -23.29 -18.68 5.32
N SER A 135 -24.32 -18.24 4.59
CA SER A 135 -24.15 -17.62 3.27
C SER A 135 -23.57 -16.21 3.33
N GLN A 136 -24.05 -15.38 4.26
CA GLN A 136 -23.54 -14.02 4.45
C GLN A 136 -22.11 -14.05 5.01
N THR A 137 -21.86 -14.88 6.02
CA THR A 137 -20.54 -15.05 6.62
C THR A 137 -19.52 -15.57 5.61
N HIS A 138 -19.91 -16.55 4.80
CA HIS A 138 -19.08 -17.06 3.72
C HIS A 138 -18.81 -16.01 2.63
N ALA A 139 -19.81 -15.19 2.28
CA ALA A 139 -19.60 -14.08 1.35
C ALA A 139 -18.57 -13.08 1.91
N LEU A 140 -18.73 -12.63 3.17
CA LEU A 140 -17.78 -11.74 3.85
C LEU A 140 -16.37 -12.33 3.89
N GLY A 141 -16.24 -13.62 4.20
CA GLY A 141 -14.95 -14.34 4.19
C GLY A 141 -14.28 -14.31 2.81
N LYS A 142 -15.05 -14.54 1.74
CA LYS A 142 -14.55 -14.42 0.34
C LYS A 142 -14.09 -13.01 0.02
N TRP A 143 -14.81 -11.98 0.48
CA TRP A 143 -14.39 -10.58 0.28
C TRP A 143 -13.08 -10.26 0.99
N TYR A 144 -12.91 -10.65 2.26
CA TYR A 144 -11.65 -10.48 2.98
C TYR A 144 -10.49 -11.21 2.31
N GLN A 145 -10.71 -12.44 1.82
CA GLN A 145 -9.71 -13.18 1.07
C GLN A 145 -9.31 -12.46 -0.24
N GLY A 146 -10.28 -11.89 -0.96
CA GLY A 146 -10.03 -11.12 -2.17
C GLY A 146 -9.23 -9.83 -1.90
N MET A 147 -9.58 -9.09 -0.84
CA MET A 147 -8.83 -7.92 -0.39
C MET A 147 -7.39 -8.27 0.01
N GLU A 148 -7.22 -9.34 0.80
CA GLU A 148 -5.90 -9.82 1.21
C GLU A 148 -5.04 -10.15 -0.01
N LYS A 149 -5.58 -10.91 -0.98
CA LYS A 149 -4.84 -11.26 -2.20
C LYS A 149 -4.39 -10.02 -2.96
N ARG A 150 -5.30 -9.09 -3.24
CA ARG A 150 -4.97 -7.84 -3.98
C ARG A 150 -3.90 -7.01 -3.27
N MET A 151 -3.94 -6.96 -1.94
CA MET A 151 -2.94 -6.21 -1.18
C MET A 151 -1.58 -6.90 -1.18
N ASN A 152 -1.52 -8.23 -1.11
CA ASN A 152 -0.26 -8.96 -1.26
C ASN A 152 0.31 -8.83 -2.68
N ASP A 153 -0.53 -8.88 -3.71
CA ASP A 153 -0.12 -8.64 -5.10
C ASP A 153 0.47 -7.22 -5.26
N LEU A 154 -0.16 -6.21 -4.64
CA LEU A 154 0.33 -4.84 -4.63
C LEU A 154 1.67 -4.71 -3.89
N ILE A 155 1.81 -5.30 -2.71
CA ILE A 155 3.06 -5.32 -1.93
C ILE A 155 4.20 -5.94 -2.76
N SER A 156 3.89 -7.00 -3.50
CA SER A 156 4.87 -7.72 -4.32
C SER A 156 5.38 -6.86 -5.48
N ARG A 157 4.49 -6.10 -6.14
CA ARG A 157 4.87 -5.15 -7.20
C ARG A 157 5.71 -3.99 -6.71
N LEU A 158 5.53 -3.60 -5.44
CA LEU A 158 6.31 -2.52 -4.85
C LEU A 158 7.73 -2.95 -4.49
N LEU A 159 8.08 -4.25 -4.46
CA LEU A 159 9.44 -4.70 -4.13
C LEU A 159 10.46 -4.09 -5.12
N PRO A 160 11.59 -3.56 -4.62
CA PRO A 160 12.67 -3.13 -5.51
C PRO A 160 13.27 -4.38 -6.18
N ASP A 161 13.48 -4.33 -7.49
CA ASP A 161 14.31 -5.33 -8.18
C ASP A 161 15.72 -5.25 -7.59
N SER A 162 16.12 -6.27 -6.84
CA SER A 162 17.44 -6.34 -6.20
C SER A 162 18.56 -6.65 -7.20
N ARG A 163 18.54 -6.05 -8.40
CA ARG A 163 19.50 -6.30 -9.48
C ARG A 163 19.95 -5.03 -10.20
N THR A 164 20.59 -4.11 -9.49
CA THR A 164 21.51 -3.10 -10.08
C THR A 164 22.46 -2.58 -9.00
N ILE A 165 23.07 -3.47 -8.22
CA ILE A 165 24.32 -3.19 -7.53
C ILE A 165 25.18 -4.40 -7.83
N ASP A 166 25.95 -4.32 -8.91
CA ASP A 166 27.29 -4.90 -9.05
C ASP A 166 27.77 -4.77 -10.52
N HIS A 167 29.01 -4.30 -10.65
CA HIS A 167 29.86 -4.18 -11.84
C HIS A 167 29.82 -2.90 -12.69
N GLU A 168 30.26 -1.78 -12.12
CA GLU A 168 31.28 -0.95 -12.80
C GLU A 168 32.29 -0.45 -11.76
N GLY A 169 33.56 -0.86 -11.89
CA GLY A 169 34.62 -0.33 -11.03
C GLY A 169 35.80 -1.25 -10.70
N GLN A 170 36.10 -2.30 -11.48
CA GLN A 170 37.38 -2.99 -11.33
C GLN A 170 38.04 -3.23 -12.68
N GLY A 171 39.10 -2.45 -12.95
CA GLY A 171 40.11 -2.80 -13.96
C GLY A 171 40.40 -1.75 -15.01
N ARG A 172 41.27 -0.77 -14.68
CA ARG A 172 42.33 -0.30 -15.58
C ARG A 172 43.27 0.68 -14.86
N THR A 173 44.36 0.15 -14.34
CA THR A 173 45.61 0.90 -14.18
C THR A 173 46.74 -0.03 -14.57
N ASP A 174 46.97 -0.10 -15.88
CA ASP A 174 48.26 -0.52 -16.44
C ASP A 174 48.79 0.68 -17.22
N VAL A 175 49.71 1.42 -16.61
CA VAL A 175 50.73 2.18 -17.35
C VAL A 175 52.05 1.97 -16.62
N SER A 176 52.79 0.97 -17.11
CA SER A 176 54.23 0.90 -16.92
C SER A 176 54.89 2.13 -17.54
N ARG A 177 55.74 2.84 -16.79
CA ARG A 177 56.90 3.51 -17.39
C ARG A 177 58.06 3.62 -16.40
N ALA A 178 59.15 2.99 -16.81
CA ALA A 178 60.46 2.98 -16.21
C ALA A 178 61.10 4.37 -16.09
N ALA A 179 61.85 4.58 -15.00
CA ALA A 179 63.23 5.05 -15.01
C ALA A 179 63.68 5.22 -13.54
N LEU A 180 64.78 4.57 -13.14
CA LEU A 180 65.81 5.06 -12.21
C LEU A 180 66.68 3.87 -11.75
N SER A 181 67.78 3.64 -12.46
CA SER A 181 69.09 3.24 -11.94
C SER A 181 70.14 3.56 -13.00
#